data_AF-A0A964ZM18-F1
#
_entry.id   AF-A0A964ZM18-F1
#
_cell.length_a   1.000
_cell.length_b   1.000
_cell.length_c   1.000
_cell.angle_alpha   90.00
_cell.angle_beta   90.00
_cell.angle_gamma   90.00
#
_symmetry.space_group_name_H-M   'P 1'
#
loop_
_entity.id
_entity.type
_entity.pdbx_description
1 polymer ?
#
loop_
_entity_poly.entity_id
_entity_poly.type
_entity_poly.pdbx_seq_one_letter_code
_entity_poly.pdbx_strand_id
1 'polypeptide(L)'
;MLPIIKQVPKDVLLGKDLLVVAEIAQAHDGRVDDAHRLIDAAARAGVDAVKFQTHLAAAESTAREPWRVRFSTRDATRRDYWKRME
;
A
#
# COMPACT_ATOMS: atom_id res chain seq x y z
N MET A 1 4.07 1.43 28.53
CA MET A 1 2.73 0.98 28.14
C MET A 1 2.91 0.10 26.92
N LEU A 2 2.73 -1.22 27.05
CA LEU A 2 2.87 -2.14 25.92
C LEU A 2 1.72 -1.89 24.93
N PRO A 3 1.96 -1.84 23.61
CA PRO A 3 0.88 -1.69 22.64
C PRO A 3 -0.02 -2.92 22.75
N ILE A 4 -1.31 -2.68 23.00
CA ILE A 4 -2.33 -3.72 22.93
C ILE A 4 -2.45 -4.11 21.47
N ILE A 5 -1.85 -5.25 21.10
CA ILE A 5 -2.07 -5.84 19.78
C ILE A 5 -3.52 -6.30 19.76
N LYS A 6 -4.39 -5.55 19.07
CA LYS A 6 -5.79 -5.91 18.86
C LYS A 6 -5.81 -7.29 18.19
N GLN A 7 -6.46 -8.26 18.80
CA GLN A 7 -6.63 -9.57 18.19
C GLN A 7 -7.42 -9.39 16.90
N VAL A 8 -6.86 -9.80 15.77
CA VAL A 8 -7.59 -9.85 14.50
C VAL A 8 -8.68 -10.92 14.64
N PRO A 9 -9.96 -10.60 14.38
CA PRO A 9 -11.02 -11.59 14.48
C PRO A 9 -10.70 -12.74 13.53
N LYS A 10 -10.76 -13.99 14.03
CA LYS A 10 -10.35 -15.18 13.27
C LYS A 10 -11.47 -15.70 12.35
N ASP A 11 -12.64 -15.11 12.48
CA ASP A 11 -13.94 -15.54 11.97
C ASP A 11 -14.57 -14.48 11.06
N VAL A 12 -13.76 -13.60 10.45
CA VAL A 12 -14.16 -12.67 9.39
C VAL A 12 -14.44 -13.44 8.08
N LEU A 13 -15.39 -14.34 8.10
CA LEU A 13 -16.06 -14.84 6.92
C LEU A 13 -17.57 -14.77 7.18
N LEU A 14 -18.13 -13.65 6.73
CA LEU A 14 -19.54 -13.39 6.50
C LEU A 14 -20.45 -13.59 7.73
N GLY A 15 -20.59 -12.53 8.54
CA GLY A 15 -21.91 -12.26 9.12
C GLY A 15 -22.00 -11.61 10.49
N LYS A 16 -20.93 -11.40 11.25
CA LYS A 16 -21.04 -10.77 12.59
C LYS A 16 -19.99 -9.72 12.95
N ASP A 17 -18.76 -9.85 12.43
CA ASP A 17 -17.68 -8.88 12.69
C ASP A 17 -17.29 -8.10 11.42
N LEU A 18 -17.22 -6.77 11.55
CA LEU A 18 -16.75 -5.86 10.51
C LEU A 18 -15.21 -5.83 10.51
N LEU A 19 -14.59 -6.10 9.37
CA LEU A 19 -13.15 -5.90 9.16
C LEU A 19 -12.90 -4.60 8.40
N VAL A 20 -12.21 -3.66 9.02
CA VAL A 20 -11.80 -2.40 8.40
C VAL A 20 -10.35 -2.54 7.93
N VAL A 21 -10.13 -2.40 6.62
CA VAL A 21 -8.81 -2.48 5.99
C VAL A 21 -8.43 -1.11 5.42
N ALA A 22 -7.30 -0.55 5.87
CA ALA A 22 -6.71 0.63 5.24
C ALA A 22 -5.96 0.23 3.97
N GLU A 23 -6.49 0.60 2.80
CA GLU A 23 -5.79 0.46 1.52
C GLU A 23 -4.75 1.57 1.36
N ILE A 24 -3.50 1.26 1.70
CA ILE A 24 -2.36 2.17 1.49
C ILE A 24 -1.93 2.15 0.03
N ALA A 25 -2.10 1.02 -0.65
CA ALA A 25 -1.65 0.80 -2.02
C ALA A 25 -0.17 1.21 -2.19
N GLN A 26 0.07 2.27 -2.96
CA GLN A 26 1.38 2.81 -3.27
C GLN A 26 1.61 4.22 -2.69
N ALA A 27 0.81 4.67 -1.73
CA ALA A 27 0.88 6.05 -1.21
C ALA A 27 2.21 6.40 -0.49
N HIS A 28 3.08 5.42 -0.27
CA HIS A 28 4.41 5.58 0.33
C HIS A 28 5.46 6.18 -0.63
N ASP A 29 5.14 6.37 -1.91
CA ASP A 29 6.02 7.03 -2.89
C ASP A 29 7.43 6.42 -3.04
N GLY A 30 7.55 5.10 -2.81
CA GLY A 30 8.83 4.38 -2.85
C GLY A 30 9.73 4.62 -1.63
N ARG A 31 9.17 5.18 -0.53
CA ARG A 31 9.92 5.52 0.69
C ARG A 31 9.45 4.67 1.85
N VAL A 32 10.34 3.85 2.39
CA VAL A 32 10.04 2.93 3.52
C VAL A 32 9.56 3.70 4.76
N ASP A 33 10.19 4.83 5.08
CA ASP A 33 9.77 5.67 6.21
C ASP A 33 8.32 6.16 6.06
N ASP A 34 7.89 6.48 4.84
CA ASP A 34 6.52 6.94 4.59
C ASP A 34 5.54 5.78 4.67
N ALA A 35 5.94 4.56 4.27
CA ALA A 35 5.15 3.34 4.51
C ALA A 35 4.92 3.12 6.02
N HIS A 36 5.97 3.26 6.85
CA HIS A 36 5.83 3.16 8.31
C HIS A 36 4.91 4.24 8.89
N ARG A 37 5.05 5.51 8.44
CA ARG A 37 4.16 6.60 8.88
C ARG A 37 2.70 6.34 8.53
N LEU A 38 2.43 5.75 7.37
CA LEU A 38 1.08 5.37 6.93
C LEU A 38 0.52 4.22 7.77
N ILE A 39 1.34 3.23 8.12
CA ILE A 39 0.95 2.15 9.05
C ILE A 39 0.58 2.72 10.42
N ASP A 40 1.41 3.60 10.97
CA ASP A 40 1.15 4.23 12.27
C ASP A 40 -0.13 5.08 12.25
N ALA A 41 -0.38 5.80 11.15
CA ALA A 41 -1.61 6.56 10.95
C ALA A 41 -2.84 5.65 10.87
N ALA A 42 -2.77 4.56 10.12
CA ALA A 42 -3.84 3.57 10.01
C ALA A 42 -4.14 2.90 11.36
N ALA A 43 -3.09 2.52 12.11
CA ALA A 43 -3.24 1.96 13.45
C ALA A 43 -3.93 2.94 14.41
N ARG A 44 -3.56 4.24 14.39
CA ARG A 44 -4.24 5.28 15.17
C ARG A 44 -5.69 5.49 14.75
N ALA A 45 -6.04 5.26 13.49
CA ALA A 45 -7.41 5.31 12.99
C ALA A 45 -8.26 4.09 13.42
N GLY A 46 -7.66 3.09 14.06
CA GLY A 46 -8.37 1.93 14.61
C GLY A 46 -8.73 0.85 13.59
N VAL A 47 -8.06 0.83 12.43
CA VAL A 47 -8.27 -0.22 11.42
C VAL A 47 -7.77 -1.57 11.91
N ASP A 48 -8.31 -2.64 11.36
CA ASP A 48 -7.95 -4.01 11.74
C ASP A 48 -6.79 -4.55 10.90
N ALA A 49 -6.63 -4.04 9.67
CA ALA A 49 -5.51 -4.39 8.81
C ALA A 49 -5.09 -3.21 7.90
N VAL A 50 -3.86 -3.29 7.42
CA VAL A 50 -3.34 -2.43 6.34
C VAL A 50 -3.09 -3.29 5.11
N LYS A 51 -3.33 -2.73 3.93
CA LYS A 51 -3.06 -3.41 2.66
C LYS A 51 -2.18 -2.55 1.76
N PHE A 52 -1.13 -3.16 1.23
CA PHE A 52 -0.24 -2.59 0.21
C PHE A 52 -0.50 -3.29 -1.13
N GLN A 53 -0.03 -2.67 -2.21
CA GLN A 53 0.03 -3.31 -3.52
C GLN A 53 1.48 -3.67 -3.82
N THR A 54 1.74 -4.96 -4.07
CA THR A 54 3.05 -5.40 -4.55
C THR A 54 3.13 -5.13 -6.04
N HIS A 55 4.13 -4.36 -6.45
CA HIS A 55 4.39 -4.08 -7.86
C HIS A 55 5.76 -4.59 -8.26
N LEU A 56 5.80 -5.47 -9.25
CA LEU A 56 7.03 -5.96 -9.84
C LEU A 56 7.17 -5.35 -11.24
N ALA A 57 7.99 -4.31 -11.37
CA ALA A 57 8.15 -3.57 -12.61
C ALA A 57 8.57 -4.46 -13.81
N ALA A 58 9.29 -5.55 -13.52
CA ALA A 58 9.71 -6.52 -14.53
C ALA A 58 8.56 -7.42 -15.03
N ALA A 59 7.54 -7.68 -14.21
CA ALA A 59 6.41 -8.54 -14.55
C ALA A 59 5.20 -7.74 -15.07
N GLU A 60 5.03 -6.50 -14.61
CA GLU A 60 3.82 -5.69 -14.86
C GLU A 60 4.00 -4.65 -15.96
N SER A 61 5.24 -4.40 -16.41
CA SER A 61 5.55 -3.31 -17.32
C SER A 61 6.62 -3.69 -18.35
N THR A 62 6.65 -2.96 -19.46
CA THR A 62 7.67 -3.09 -20.51
C THR A 62 8.30 -1.73 -20.80
N ALA A 63 9.48 -1.72 -21.42
CA ALA A 63 10.15 -0.47 -21.79
C ALA A 63 9.34 0.41 -22.77
N ARG A 64 8.35 -0.17 -23.46
CA ARG A 64 7.48 0.54 -24.41
C ARG A 64 6.13 0.89 -23.81
N GLU A 65 5.89 0.58 -22.54
CA GLU A 65 4.59 0.89 -21.90
C GLU A 65 4.42 2.41 -21.80
N PRO A 66 3.39 2.99 -22.45
CA PRO A 66 3.15 4.41 -22.36
C PRO A 66 2.54 4.76 -20.99
N TRP A 67 2.69 6.01 -20.59
CA TRP A 67 1.88 6.56 -19.50
C TRP A 67 0.39 6.55 -19.90
N ARG A 68 -0.48 6.00 -19.05
CA ARG A 68 -1.94 6.16 -19.23
C ARG A 68 -2.37 7.60 -18.97
N VAL A 69 -1.97 8.12 -17.80
CA VAL A 69 -2.02 9.53 -17.42
C VAL A 69 -0.65 9.86 -16.84
N ARG A 70 0.01 10.89 -17.35
CA ARG A 70 1.33 11.31 -16.86
C ARG A 70 1.15 12.24 -15.67
N PHE A 71 1.42 11.73 -14.47
CA PHE A 71 1.38 12.51 -13.23
C PHE A 71 2.77 12.69 -12.60
N SER A 72 3.71 11.79 -12.88
CA SER A 72 5.07 11.89 -12.32
C SER A 72 5.89 12.92 -13.08
N THR A 73 6.48 13.85 -12.33
CA THR A 73 7.48 14.81 -12.82
C THR A 73 8.92 14.31 -12.68
N ARG A 74 9.10 13.21 -11.93
CA ARG A 74 10.40 12.66 -11.51
C ARG A 74 10.77 11.37 -12.25
N ASP A 75 9.80 10.68 -12.83
CA ASP A 75 10.01 9.45 -13.59
C ASP A 75 9.84 9.72 -15.09
N ALA A 76 10.83 9.33 -15.90
CA ALA A 76 10.79 9.52 -17.34
C ALA A 76 9.77 8.58 -17.99
N THR A 77 9.80 7.30 -17.61
CA THR A 77 8.89 6.27 -18.12
C THR A 77 7.99 5.69 -17.03
N ARG A 78 6.88 5.07 -17.46
CA ARG A 78 5.96 4.36 -16.55
C ARG A 78 6.66 3.20 -15.84
N ARG A 79 7.61 2.54 -16.51
CA ARG A 79 8.44 1.49 -15.93
C ARG A 79 9.35 2.03 -14.82
N ASP A 80 9.95 3.20 -15.00
CA ASP A 80 10.80 3.82 -13.97
C ASP A 80 9.99 4.13 -12.71
N TYR A 81 8.75 4.60 -12.88
CA TYR A 81 7.81 4.75 -11.77
C TYR A 81 7.56 3.43 -11.06
N TRP A 82 7.17 2.36 -11.76
CA TRP A 82 6.95 1.06 -11.11
C TRP A 82 8.16 0.57 -10.33
N LYS A 83 9.37 0.72 -10.90
CA LYS A 83 10.61 0.28 -10.27
C LYS A 83 10.94 1.07 -9.00
N ARG A 84 10.53 2.33 -8.92
CA ARG A 84 10.72 3.16 -7.74
C ARG A 84 9.70 2.85 -6.64
N MET A 85 8.51 2.38 -7.02
CA MET A 85 7.41 2.12 -6.10
C MET A 85 7.37 0.68 -5.58
N GLU A 86 8.15 -0.21 -6.16
CA GLU A 86 8.49 -1.54 -5.61
C GLU A 86 9.09 -1.43 -4.21
#